data_AF-A0A9R1THT4-F1
#
_entry.id   AF-A0A9R1THT4-F1
#
_cell.length_a   1.000
_cell.length_b   1.000
_cell.length_c   1.000
_cell.angle_alpha   90.00
_cell.angle_beta   90.00
_cell.angle_gamma   90.00
#
_symmetry.space_group_name_H-M   'P 1'
#
loop_
_entity.id
_entity.type
_entity.pdbx_description
1 polymer ?
#
loop_
_entity_poly.entity_id
_entity_poly.type
_entity_poly.pdbx_seq_one_letter_code
_entity_poly.pdbx_strand_id
1 'polypeptide(L)'
;MHKRMAMICTALAALAALGILTTAEAAPYPQERALYLDQLEEDPEKMYEVLTKLNRYLQQQDNEKRGGFGLDFGLNRGFSGAQAAKHLMGMAAANYAGGPGRRRRSDQA
;
A
#
# COMPACT_ATOMS: atom_id res chain seq x y z
N MET A 1 -51.59 -37.38 17.13
CA MET A 1 -51.46 -35.93 17.39
C MET A 1 -50.00 -35.46 17.44
N HIS A 2 -49.09 -36.24 18.04
CA HIS A 2 -47.66 -35.92 18.13
C HIS A 2 -46.95 -35.65 16.79
N LYS A 3 -47.23 -36.42 15.73
CA LYS A 3 -46.61 -36.22 14.40
C LYS A 3 -47.01 -34.90 13.74
N ARG A 4 -48.23 -34.42 13.97
CA ARG A 4 -48.72 -33.13 13.46
C ARG A 4 -48.10 -31.96 14.21
N MET A 5 -47.96 -32.10 15.54
CA MET A 5 -47.27 -31.11 16.38
C MET A 5 -45.78 -31.00 16.04
N ALA A 6 -45.11 -32.13 15.81
CA ALA A 6 -43.70 -32.14 15.41
C ALA A 6 -43.47 -31.44 14.06
N MET A 7 -44.35 -31.67 13.07
CA MET A 7 -44.29 -30.99 11.76
C MET A 7 -44.49 -29.48 11.85
N ILE A 8 -45.36 -29.02 12.76
CA ILE A 8 -45.60 -27.58 12.97
C ILE A 8 -44.38 -26.92 13.63
N CYS A 9 -43.78 -27.58 14.62
CA CYS A 9 -42.57 -27.07 15.28
C CYS A 9 -41.38 -26.96 14.32
N THR A 10 -41.19 -27.94 13.43
CA THR A 10 -40.09 -27.89 12.45
C THR A 10 -40.33 -26.81 11.39
N ALA A 11 -41.59 -26.60 10.96
CA ALA A 11 -41.93 -25.53 10.03
C ALA A 11 -41.70 -24.13 10.64
N LEU A 12 -42.05 -23.93 11.92
CA LEU A 12 -41.80 -22.68 12.64
C LEU A 12 -40.30 -22.42 12.83
N ALA A 13 -39.52 -23.46 13.16
CA ALA A 13 -38.06 -23.34 13.28
C ALA A 13 -37.40 -22.99 11.95
N ALA A 14 -37.89 -23.56 10.84
CA ALA A 14 -37.40 -23.25 9.50
C ALA A 14 -37.70 -21.80 9.09
N LEU A 15 -38.91 -21.30 9.38
CA LEU A 15 -39.28 -19.90 9.13
C LEU A 15 -38.45 -18.92 9.98
N ALA A 16 -38.19 -19.26 11.24
CA ALA A 16 -37.32 -18.46 12.10
C ALA A 16 -35.87 -18.43 11.58
N ALA A 17 -35.34 -19.56 11.12
CA ALA A 17 -34.02 -19.63 10.51
C ALA A 17 -33.94 -18.79 9.22
N LEU A 18 -34.95 -18.87 8.35
CA LEU A 18 -35.05 -18.04 7.14
C LEU A 18 -35.10 -16.54 7.45
N GLY A 19 -35.74 -16.13 8.54
CA GLY A 19 -35.74 -14.74 9.01
C GLY A 19 -34.36 -14.23 9.43
N ILE A 20 -33.54 -15.08 10.07
CA ILE A 20 -32.19 -14.71 10.52
C ILE A 20 -31.22 -14.61 9.34
N LEU A 21 -31.38 -15.44 8.30
CA LEU A 21 -30.53 -15.35 7.10
C LEU A 21 -30.87 -14.14 6.20
N THR A 22 -32.06 -13.55 6.32
CA THR A 22 -32.51 -12.41 5.50
C THR A 22 -32.25 -11.05 6.13
N THR A 23 -31.73 -10.99 7.36
CA THR A 23 -31.15 -9.74 7.92
C THR A 23 -29.73 -9.54 7.39
N ALA A 24 -29.60 -9.50 6.07
CA ALA A 24 -28.38 -9.07 5.39
C ALA A 24 -28.66 -7.71 4.75
N GLU A 25 -27.81 -6.73 5.07
CA GLU A 25 -27.72 -5.43 4.43
C GLU A 25 -28.91 -4.47 4.58
N ALA A 26 -29.00 -3.85 5.76
CA ALA A 26 -29.34 -2.44 5.83
C ALA A 26 -28.31 -1.73 6.70
N ALA A 27 -27.04 -1.76 6.25
CA ALA A 27 -26.08 -0.77 6.74
C ALA A 27 -26.65 0.62 6.40
N PRO A 28 -26.83 1.51 7.38
CA PRO A 28 -27.28 2.87 7.08
C PRO A 28 -26.27 3.47 6.11
N TYR A 29 -26.71 3.75 4.88
CA TYR A 29 -25.91 4.56 3.96
C TYR A 29 -25.73 5.91 4.66
N PRO A 30 -24.50 6.32 5.03
CA PRO A 30 -24.31 7.58 5.72
C PRO A 30 -24.72 8.69 4.75
N GLN A 31 -25.83 9.36 5.06
CA GLN A 31 -26.42 10.41 4.22
C GLN A 31 -25.43 11.55 3.97
N GLU A 32 -24.51 11.78 4.90
CA GLU A 32 -23.37 12.69 4.76
C GLU A 32 -22.45 12.34 3.59
N ARG A 33 -22.23 11.04 3.30
CA ARG A 33 -21.37 10.61 2.19
C ARG A 33 -22.03 10.90 0.84
N ALA A 34 -23.34 10.74 0.74
CA ALA A 34 -24.08 11.05 -0.48
C ALA A 34 -24.06 12.57 -0.75
N LEU A 35 -24.31 13.39 0.27
CA LEU A 35 -24.22 14.86 0.17
C LEU A 35 -22.80 15.33 -0.15
N TYR A 36 -21.78 14.68 0.41
CA TYR A 36 -20.38 15.01 0.11
C TYR A 36 -20.03 14.71 -1.36
N LEU A 37 -20.49 13.58 -1.90
CA LEU A 37 -20.29 13.21 -3.30
C LEU A 37 -21.05 14.14 -4.27
N ASP A 38 -22.27 14.51 -3.93
CA ASP A 38 -23.09 15.50 -4.67
C ASP A 38 -22.39 16.86 -4.71
N GLN A 39 -21.86 17.31 -3.57
CA GLN A 39 -21.10 18.55 -3.46
C GLN A 39 -19.73 18.51 -4.18
N LEU A 40 -19.18 17.31 -4.41
CA LEU A 40 -17.98 17.07 -5.21
C LEU A 40 -18.28 17.08 -6.71
N GLU A 41 -19.49 16.70 -7.12
CA GLU A 41 -19.94 16.81 -8.51
C GLU A 41 -20.24 18.27 -8.89
N GLU A 42 -20.73 19.07 -7.95
CA GLU A 42 -21.06 20.48 -8.16
C GLU A 42 -19.82 21.38 -8.34
N ASP A 43 -18.67 20.97 -7.77
CA ASP A 43 -17.41 21.71 -7.80
C ASP A 43 -16.20 20.81 -8.11
N PRO A 44 -15.77 20.73 -9.39
CA PRO A 44 -14.67 19.87 -9.80
C PRO A 44 -13.31 20.29 -9.20
N GLU A 45 -13.15 21.53 -8.75
CA GLU A 45 -11.89 21.98 -8.13
C GLU A 45 -11.65 21.30 -6.78
N LYS A 46 -12.71 21.07 -6.00
CA LYS A 46 -12.63 20.31 -4.74
C LYS A 46 -12.27 18.84 -4.96
N MET A 47 -12.73 18.25 -6.05
CA MET A 47 -12.33 16.90 -6.47
C MET A 47 -10.81 16.82 -6.67
N TYR A 48 -10.23 17.79 -7.38
CA TYR A 48 -8.77 17.84 -7.58
C TYR A 48 -8.01 18.02 -6.26
N GLU A 49 -8.53 18.81 -5.33
CA GLU A 49 -7.92 18.98 -4.01
C GLU A 49 -7.92 17.66 -3.22
N VAL A 50 -9.04 16.94 -3.21
CA VAL A 50 -9.18 15.63 -2.54
C VAL A 50 -8.24 14.60 -3.19
N LEU A 51 -8.19 14.53 -4.51
CA LEU A 51 -7.29 13.63 -5.24
C LEU A 51 -5.81 13.95 -4.95
N THR A 52 -5.45 15.23 -4.87
CA THR A 52 -4.09 15.68 -4.56
C THR A 52 -3.70 15.33 -3.12
N LYS A 53 -4.62 15.53 -2.16
CA LYS A 53 -4.43 15.10 -0.77
C LYS A 53 -4.25 13.59 -0.65
N LEU A 54 -5.07 12.81 -1.38
CA LEU A 54 -4.99 11.35 -1.40
C LEU A 54 -3.65 10.86 -1.97
N ASN A 55 -3.21 11.42 -3.10
CA ASN A 55 -1.92 11.09 -3.70
C ASN A 55 -0.75 11.39 -2.75
N ARG A 56 -0.78 12.55 -2.07
CA ARG A 56 0.22 12.90 -1.05
C ARG A 56 0.23 11.91 0.11
N TYR A 57 -0.94 11.52 0.61
CA TYR A 57 -1.07 10.55 1.69
C TYR A 57 -0.48 9.18 1.28
N LEU A 58 -0.80 8.70 0.08
CA LEU A 58 -0.27 7.44 -0.45
C LEU A 58 1.26 7.50 -0.62
N GLN A 59 1.80 8.59 -1.15
CA GLN A 59 3.26 8.76 -1.27
C GLN A 59 3.95 8.82 0.08
N GLN A 60 3.35 9.49 1.07
CA GLN A 60 3.91 9.54 2.41
C GLN A 60 3.89 8.15 3.07
N GLN A 61 2.79 7.41 2.92
CA GLN A 61 2.67 6.05 3.41
C GLN A 61 3.67 5.10 2.72
N ASP A 62 3.92 5.28 1.42
CA ASP A 62 4.92 4.52 0.68
C ASP A 62 6.34 4.89 1.13
N ASN A 63 6.62 6.17 1.42
CA ASN A 63 7.92 6.60 1.96
C ASN A 63 8.15 6.12 3.41
N GLU A 64 7.11 6.11 4.24
CA GLU A 64 7.17 5.57 5.61
C GLU A 64 7.39 4.04 5.58
N LYS A 65 6.78 3.31 4.64
CA LYS A 65 7.05 1.88 4.41
C LYS A 65 8.41 1.62 3.74
N ARG A 66 8.89 2.54 2.90
CA ARG A 66 10.19 2.48 2.22
C ARG A 66 11.34 3.06 3.03
N GLY A 67 11.09 3.59 4.23
CA GLY A 67 12.08 4.07 5.21
C GLY A 67 13.02 2.98 5.76
N GLY A 68 13.29 1.95 4.98
CA GLY A 68 14.07 0.78 5.36
C GLY A 68 14.34 -0.22 4.23
N PHE A 69 14.06 0.06 2.95
CA PHE A 69 14.59 -0.80 1.88
C PHE A 69 16.04 -0.45 1.58
N GLY A 70 16.89 -0.58 2.60
CA GLY A 70 18.31 -0.76 2.40
C GLY A 70 18.48 -2.05 1.64
N LEU A 71 18.68 -1.94 0.32
CA LEU A 71 19.02 -3.06 -0.54
C LEU A 71 20.39 -3.60 -0.08
N ASP A 72 20.36 -4.52 0.90
CA ASP A 72 21.54 -5.23 1.34
C ASP A 72 21.89 -6.23 0.24
N PHE A 73 22.81 -5.81 -0.64
CA PHE A 73 23.36 -6.65 -1.71
C PHE A 73 24.13 -7.88 -1.16
N GLY A 74 24.09 -8.14 0.15
CA GLY A 74 24.79 -9.26 0.77
C GLY A 74 26.31 -9.09 0.78
N LEU A 75 26.81 -7.90 0.43
CA LEU A 75 28.24 -7.58 0.35
C LEU A 75 28.92 -7.72 1.72
N ASN A 76 28.17 -7.57 2.81
CA ASN A 76 28.66 -7.71 4.17
C ASN A 76 28.55 -9.15 4.72
N ARG A 77 28.05 -10.12 3.94
CA ARG A 77 27.79 -11.48 4.42
C ARG A 77 28.69 -12.51 3.74
N GLY A 78 29.44 -13.24 4.55
CA GLY A 78 30.28 -14.37 4.10
C GLY A 78 31.49 -13.98 3.23
N PHE A 79 32.25 -14.99 2.81
CA PHE A 79 33.48 -14.81 2.01
C PHE A 79 33.18 -14.28 0.60
N SER A 80 32.14 -14.81 -0.05
CA SER A 80 31.74 -14.41 -1.41
C SER A 80 31.23 -12.96 -1.44
N GLY A 81 30.45 -12.54 -0.44
CA GLY A 81 30.00 -11.15 -0.30
C GLY A 81 31.17 -10.18 -0.09
N ALA A 82 32.11 -10.52 0.78
CA ALA A 82 33.30 -9.70 1.03
C ALA A 82 34.22 -9.58 -0.22
N GLN A 83 34.28 -10.62 -1.06
CA GLN A 83 35.01 -10.58 -2.33
C GLN A 83 34.32 -9.66 -3.33
N ALA A 84 32.99 -9.75 -3.45
CA ALA A 84 32.21 -8.84 -4.29
C ALA A 84 32.32 -7.37 -3.82
N ALA A 85 32.33 -7.13 -2.50
CA ALA A 85 32.50 -5.82 -1.90
C ALA A 85 33.86 -5.19 -2.27
N LYS A 86 34.94 -5.97 -2.11
CA LYS A 86 36.30 -5.54 -2.50
C LYS A 86 36.41 -5.26 -3.99
N HIS A 87 35.77 -6.09 -4.82
CA HIS A 87 35.77 -5.90 -6.26
C HIS A 87 35.05 -4.60 -6.66
N LEU A 88 33.86 -4.36 -6.11
CA LEU A 88 33.11 -3.12 -6.34
C LEU A 88 33.86 -1.89 -5.83
N MET A 89 34.47 -1.97 -4.64
CA MET A 89 35.31 -0.91 -4.10
C MET A 89 36.51 -0.60 -5.00
N GLY A 90 37.18 -1.63 -5.53
CA GLY A 90 38.28 -1.49 -6.48
C GLY A 90 37.86 -0.83 -7.79
N MET A 91 36.73 -1.27 -8.36
CA MET A 91 36.14 -0.66 -9.56
C MET A 91 35.76 0.80 -9.33
N ALA A 92 35.17 1.13 -8.18
CA ALA A 92 34.82 2.50 -7.81
C ALA A 92 36.07 3.38 -7.64
N ALA A 93 37.12 2.86 -7.01
CA ALA A 93 38.39 3.57 -6.85
C ALA A 93 39.09 3.83 -8.19
N ALA A 94 39.06 2.87 -9.12
CA ALA A 94 39.60 3.05 -10.47
C ALA A 94 38.82 4.08 -11.29
N ASN A 95 37.49 4.12 -11.11
CA ASN A 95 36.62 5.10 -11.77
C ASN A 95 36.59 6.46 -11.07
N TYR A 96 37.27 6.61 -9.93
CA TYR A 96 37.26 7.85 -9.16
C TYR A 96 37.86 9.01 -9.96
N ALA A 97 37.04 10.03 -10.20
CA ALA A 97 37.38 11.16 -11.07
C ALA A 97 38.54 12.02 -10.54
N GLY A 98 38.83 11.96 -9.23
CA GLY A 98 39.90 12.69 -8.56
C GLY A 98 41.13 11.85 -8.21
N GLY A 99 41.31 10.67 -8.83
CA GLY A 99 42.44 9.80 -8.54
C GLY A 99 43.79 10.48 -8.83
N PRO A 100 44.83 10.23 -8.02
CA PRO A 100 46.16 10.81 -8.24
C PRO A 100 46.67 10.48 -9.65
N GLY A 101 47.16 11.49 -10.37
CA GLY A 101 47.62 11.37 -11.77
C GLY A 101 46.58 11.77 -12.83
N ARG A 102 45.30 11.96 -12.46
CA ARG A 102 44.26 12.43 -13.38
C ARG A 102 44.27 13.97 -13.41
N ARG A 103 44.86 14.56 -14.46
CA ARG A 103 44.90 16.03 -14.64
C ARG A 103 43.48 16.59 -14.71
N ARG A 104 43.20 17.64 -13.94
CA ARG A 104 41.93 18.35 -14.04
C ARG A 104 41.88 19.00 -15.41
N ARG A 105 40.80 18.75 -16.17
CA ARG A 105 40.62 19.36 -17.51
C ARG A 105 40.46 20.89 -17.46
N SER A 106 40.46 21.49 -16.27
CA SER A 106 40.43 22.92 -16.03
C SER A 106 41.77 23.62 -16.24
N ASP A 107 42.89 22.89 -16.21
CA ASP A 107 44.23 23.51 -16.26
C ASP A 107 44.76 23.66 -17.70
N GLN A 108 43.87 23.52 -18.69
CA GLN A 108 44.17 23.55 -20.13
C GLN A 108 43.32 24.55 -20.90
N ALA A 109 42.87 25.62 -20.22
CA ALA A 109 42.20 26.78 -20.80
C ALA A 109 43.01 28.05 -20.52
#